data_AF-A0A969Z5G1-F1
#
_entry.id   AF-A0A969Z5G1-F1
#
_cell.length_a   1.000
_cell.length_b   1.000
_cell.length_c   1.000
_cell.angle_alpha   90.00
_cell.angle_beta   90.00
_cell.angle_gamma   90.00
#
_symmetry.space_group_name_H-M   'P 1'
#
loop_
_entity.id
_entity.type
_entity.pdbx_description
1 polymer ?
#
loop_
_entity_poly.entity_id
_entity_poly.type
_entity_poly.pdbx_seq_one_letter_code
_entity_poly.pdbx_strand_id
1 'polypeptide(L)'
;MSITIIDDEIKTIINEKDIKKKYSLIYDYICDYLDRKMQENNYCDFKDGNCIANRLGKSVHLENGCCYQYKKGLCKYLVNGVCTNKNISCKFFMCSYIESKFVKFNIDDIIPVKLFFNRKQKRIIKKSYFKKKEEIIELLLKYK
;
A
#
# COMPACT_ATOMS: atom_id res chain seq x y z
N MET A 1 2.74 -1.78 20.07
CA MET A 1 3.07 -3.12 19.52
C MET A 1 4.59 -3.17 19.35
N SER A 2 5.26 -4.16 19.94
CA SER A 2 6.71 -4.15 20.19
C SER A 2 7.55 -4.47 18.94
N ILE A 3 8.78 -3.94 18.90
CA ILE A 3 9.80 -4.13 17.85
C ILE A 3 9.98 -5.62 17.49
N THR A 4 9.82 -6.51 18.47
CA THR A 4 9.92 -7.97 18.33
C THR A 4 9.02 -8.58 17.26
N ILE A 5 7.80 -8.06 17.05
CA ILE A 5 6.87 -8.65 16.06
C ILE A 5 7.35 -8.39 14.63
N ILE A 6 7.89 -7.20 14.35
CA ILE A 6 8.40 -6.85 13.01
C ILE A 6 9.61 -7.71 12.66
N ASP A 7 10.47 -7.99 13.65
CA ASP A 7 11.65 -8.83 13.47
C ASP A 7 11.27 -10.28 13.12
N ASP A 8 10.20 -10.81 13.71
CA ASP A 8 9.75 -12.18 13.45
C ASP A 8 9.06 -12.34 12.07
N GLU A 9 8.32 -11.32 11.62
CA GLU A 9 7.77 -11.27 10.25
C GLU A 9 8.91 -11.27 9.21
N ILE A 10 9.93 -10.45 9.42
CA ILE A 10 11.09 -10.36 8.52
C ILE A 10 11.88 -11.68 8.51
N LYS A 11 12.13 -12.30 9.68
CA LYS A 11 12.79 -13.62 9.75
C LYS A 11 12.00 -14.68 8.97
N THR A 12 10.67 -14.69 9.11
CA THR A 12 9.81 -15.62 8.37
C THR A 12 9.95 -15.43 6.86
N ILE A 13 9.96 -14.18 6.38
CA ILE A 13 10.18 -13.86 4.96
C ILE A 13 11.55 -14.32 4.47
N ILE A 14 12.60 -14.06 5.25
CA ILE A 14 13.98 -14.41 4.89
C ILE A 14 14.10 -15.94 4.72
N ASN A 15 13.55 -16.70 5.67
CA ASN A 15 13.68 -18.15 5.74
C ASN A 15 12.74 -18.92 4.80
N GLU A 16 11.69 -18.28 4.25
CA GLU A 16 10.81 -18.93 3.27
C GLU A 16 11.59 -19.32 2.00
N LYS A 17 11.40 -20.55 1.50
CA LYS A 17 12.13 -21.07 0.35
C LYS A 17 11.28 -21.03 -0.93
N ASP A 18 9.97 -21.21 -0.80
CA ASP A 18 9.06 -21.08 -1.93
C ASP A 18 8.94 -19.61 -2.34
N ILE A 19 9.32 -19.29 -3.58
CA ILE A 19 9.42 -17.91 -4.04
C ILE A 19 8.05 -17.23 -4.13
N LYS A 20 7.00 -17.97 -4.49
CA LYS A 20 5.64 -17.44 -4.63
C LYS A 20 5.08 -17.10 -3.25
N LYS A 21 5.27 -17.99 -2.27
CA LYS A 21 4.92 -17.78 -0.87
C LYS A 21 5.74 -16.65 -0.25
N LYS A 22 7.05 -16.58 -0.53
CA LYS A 22 7.90 -15.46 -0.11
C LYS A 22 7.36 -14.13 -0.63
N TYR A 23 7.03 -14.05 -1.92
CA TYR A 23 6.47 -12.82 -2.50
C TYR A 23 5.10 -12.48 -1.91
N SER A 24 4.28 -13.49 -1.59
CA SER A 24 3.02 -13.29 -0.87
C SER A 24 3.24 -12.70 0.53
N LEU A 25 4.18 -13.24 1.30
CA LEU A 25 4.52 -12.74 2.65
C LEU A 25 5.08 -11.31 2.59
N ILE A 26 5.98 -11.04 1.64
CA ILE A 26 6.49 -9.68 1.40
C ILE A 26 5.34 -8.72 1.06
N TYR A 27 4.39 -9.17 0.25
CA TYR A 27 3.26 -8.34 -0.16
C TYR A 27 2.39 -7.92 1.03
N ASP A 28 2.06 -8.88 1.90
CA ASP A 28 1.27 -8.64 3.11
C ASP A 28 2.02 -7.72 4.07
N TYR A 29 3.30 -8.00 4.31
CA TYR A 29 4.17 -7.18 5.14
C TYR A 29 4.22 -5.71 4.67
N ILE A 30 4.35 -5.47 3.36
CA ILE A 30 4.35 -4.10 2.82
C ILE A 30 3.00 -3.42 3.08
N CYS A 31 1.88 -4.12 2.84
CA CYS A 31 0.55 -3.56 3.07
C CYS A 31 0.36 -3.16 4.53
N ASP A 32 0.71 -4.05 5.46
CA ASP A 32 0.53 -3.82 6.88
C ASP A 32 1.53 -2.78 7.42
N TYR A 33 2.77 -2.75 6.90
CA TYR A 33 3.72 -1.67 7.16
C TYR A 33 3.18 -0.29 6.76
N LEU A 34 2.62 -0.17 5.55
CA LEU A 34 2.07 1.10 5.06
C LEU A 34 0.84 1.52 5.85
N ASP A 35 -0.07 0.59 6.17
CA ASP A 35 -1.24 0.89 7.01
C ASP A 35 -0.83 1.42 8.38
N ARG A 36 0.13 0.76 9.05
CA ARG A 36 0.69 1.23 10.32
C ARG A 36 1.27 2.62 10.19
N LYS A 37 2.10 2.89 9.17
CA LYS A 37 2.68 4.21 8.96
C LYS A 37 1.65 5.30 8.71
N MET A 38 0.60 5.00 7.95
CA MET A 38 -0.50 5.94 7.72
C MET A 38 -1.28 6.23 9.01
N GLN A 39 -1.51 5.21 9.84
CA GLN A 39 -2.23 5.33 11.13
C GLN A 39 -1.40 6.06 12.20
N GLU A 40 -0.14 5.66 12.41
CA GLU A 40 0.80 6.25 13.38
C GLU A 40 0.92 7.76 13.20
N ASN A 41 0.97 8.22 11.94
CA ASN A 41 1.12 9.62 11.63
C ASN A 41 -0.22 10.34 11.37
N ASN A 42 -1.34 9.61 11.43
CA ASN A 42 -2.68 10.10 11.13
C ASN A 42 -2.76 10.97 9.85
N TYR A 43 -2.05 10.59 8.78
CA TYR A 43 -1.85 11.49 7.63
C TYR A 43 -3.15 11.94 6.98
N CYS A 44 -4.09 11.02 6.77
CA CYS A 44 -5.37 11.35 6.14
C CYS A 44 -6.39 11.93 7.11
N ASP A 45 -6.16 11.83 8.43
CA ASP A 45 -7.05 12.30 9.51
C ASP A 45 -8.54 12.09 9.17
N PHE A 46 -8.94 10.83 8.92
CA PHE A 46 -10.31 10.49 8.52
C PHE A 46 -11.30 10.74 9.66
N LYS A 47 -12.40 11.42 9.36
CA LYS A 47 -13.54 11.68 10.26
C LYS A 47 -14.83 11.58 9.47
N ASP A 48 -15.79 10.80 9.95
CA ASP A 48 -17.11 10.61 9.33
C ASP A 48 -17.04 10.32 7.82
N GLY A 49 -16.17 9.38 7.42
CA GLY A 49 -15.99 8.98 6.02
C GLY A 49 -15.19 9.95 5.13
N ASN A 50 -14.73 11.08 5.70
CA ASN A 50 -14.06 12.15 4.97
C ASN A 50 -12.62 12.31 5.44
N CYS A 51 -11.66 12.40 4.51
CA CYS A 51 -10.28 12.72 4.86
C CYS A 51 -10.09 14.24 5.04
N ILE A 52 -8.99 14.66 5.65
CA ILE A 52 -8.67 16.08 5.86
C ILE A 52 -8.67 16.90 4.56
N ALA A 53 -8.24 16.31 3.44
CA ALA A 53 -8.28 17.00 2.15
C ALA A 53 -9.72 17.19 1.64
N ASN A 54 -10.63 16.22 1.87
CA ASN A 54 -12.06 16.39 1.55
C ASN A 54 -12.66 17.52 2.39
N ARG A 55 -12.45 17.49 3.72
CA ARG A 55 -13.02 18.48 4.65
C ARG A 55 -12.51 19.91 4.42
N LEU A 56 -11.33 20.07 3.83
CA LEU A 56 -10.75 21.37 3.47
C LEU A 56 -11.03 21.79 2.02
N GLY A 57 -11.81 21.02 1.25
CA GLY A 57 -12.07 21.30 -0.16
C GLY A 57 -10.81 21.24 -1.04
N LYS A 58 -9.80 20.47 -0.64
CA LYS A 58 -8.53 20.27 -1.37
C LYS A 58 -8.47 18.93 -2.10
N SER A 59 -9.53 18.13 -2.01
CA SER A 59 -9.69 16.89 -2.75
C SER A 59 -10.65 17.09 -3.91
N VAL A 60 -10.43 16.35 -4.99
CA VAL A 60 -11.38 16.27 -6.13
C VAL A 60 -12.61 15.42 -5.80
N HIS A 61 -12.58 14.69 -4.69
CA HIS A 61 -13.68 13.85 -4.20
C HIS A 61 -14.31 14.49 -2.96
N LEU A 62 -15.61 14.29 -2.76
CA LEU A 62 -16.34 14.84 -1.61
C LEU A 62 -16.36 13.89 -0.42
N GLU A 63 -16.27 12.58 -0.65
CA GLU A 63 -16.32 11.51 0.35
C GLU A 63 -15.46 10.31 -0.09
N ASN A 64 -15.37 9.27 0.75
CA ASN A 64 -14.71 7.99 0.43
C ASN A 64 -13.20 8.11 0.09
N GLY A 65 -12.57 9.22 0.50
CA GLY A 65 -11.14 9.47 0.35
C GLY A 65 -10.64 9.41 -1.10
N CYS A 66 -9.56 8.66 -1.33
CA CYS A 66 -8.86 8.59 -2.62
C CYS A 66 -9.17 7.30 -3.42
N CYS A 67 -10.17 6.50 -3.01
CA CYS A 67 -10.43 5.19 -3.61
C CYS A 67 -11.26 5.27 -4.91
N TYR A 68 -10.71 5.98 -5.91
CA TYR A 68 -11.38 6.25 -7.18
C TYR A 68 -10.49 5.89 -8.36
N GLN A 69 -11.12 5.42 -9.44
CA GLN A 69 -10.48 5.17 -10.71
C GLN A 69 -10.87 6.25 -11.71
N TYR A 70 -9.87 6.89 -12.32
CA TYR A 70 -10.10 7.88 -13.38
C TYR A 70 -10.99 7.29 -14.48
N LYS A 71 -12.06 8.01 -14.83
CA LYS A 71 -13.12 7.61 -15.79
C LYS A 71 -13.99 6.40 -15.40
N LYS A 72 -13.70 5.70 -14.30
CA LYS A 72 -14.47 4.52 -13.86
C LYS A 72 -15.24 4.74 -12.56
N GLY A 73 -15.00 5.86 -11.87
CA GLY A 73 -15.70 6.20 -10.64
C GLY A 73 -15.14 5.48 -9.42
N LEU A 74 -16.01 5.18 -8.46
CA LEU A 74 -15.63 4.55 -7.19
C LEU A 74 -14.97 3.19 -7.45
N CYS A 75 -13.91 2.88 -6.70
CA CYS A 75 -13.25 1.59 -6.83
C CYS A 75 -14.22 0.46 -6.46
N LYS A 76 -14.36 -0.55 -7.33
CA LYS A 76 -15.20 -1.74 -7.08
C LYS A 76 -14.85 -2.55 -5.83
N TYR A 77 -13.65 -2.35 -5.26
CA TYR A 77 -13.20 -3.01 -4.03
C TYR A 77 -13.49 -2.17 -2.78
N LEU A 78 -13.98 -0.94 -2.92
CA LEU A 78 -14.49 -0.16 -1.80
C LEU A 78 -15.95 -0.58 -1.56
N VAL A 79 -16.15 -1.40 -0.53
CA VAL A 79 -17.47 -1.93 -0.14
C VAL A 79 -17.79 -1.36 1.23
N ASN A 80 -18.92 -0.65 1.35
CA ASN A 80 -19.36 0.00 2.60
C ASN A 80 -18.26 0.87 3.24
N GLY A 81 -17.55 1.66 2.42
CA GLY A 81 -16.46 2.54 2.89
C GLY A 81 -15.15 1.83 3.25
N VAL A 82 -15.07 0.51 3.10
CA VAL A 82 -13.89 -0.29 3.46
C VAL A 82 -13.29 -0.94 2.22
N CYS A 83 -11.96 -0.88 2.09
CA CYS A 83 -11.26 -1.54 0.99
C CYS A 83 -11.14 -3.04 1.25
N THR A 84 -11.70 -3.85 0.37
CA THR A 84 -11.65 -5.32 0.41
C THR A 84 -10.46 -5.91 -0.34
N ASN A 85 -9.67 -5.08 -1.04
CA ASN A 85 -8.49 -5.51 -1.80
C ASN A 85 -7.25 -4.77 -1.28
N LYS A 86 -6.48 -5.42 -0.39
CA LYS A 86 -5.20 -4.90 0.08
C LYS A 86 -4.25 -4.76 -1.12
N ASN A 87 -4.01 -3.54 -1.57
CA ASN A 87 -3.17 -3.26 -2.73
C ASN A 87 -2.01 -2.32 -2.38
N ILE A 88 -0.77 -2.75 -2.61
CA ILE A 88 0.43 -1.96 -2.28
C ILE A 88 0.43 -0.60 -2.98
N SER A 89 0.15 -0.54 -4.29
CA SER A 89 0.18 0.74 -5.02
C SER A 89 -0.85 1.71 -4.44
N CYS A 90 -2.06 1.22 -4.14
CA CYS A 90 -3.11 2.03 -3.52
C CYS A 90 -2.73 2.52 -2.12
N LYS A 91 -2.06 1.70 -1.31
CA LYS A 91 -1.61 2.08 0.05
C LYS A 91 -0.39 3.01 0.04
N PHE A 92 0.45 2.88 -0.98
CA PHE A 92 1.61 3.73 -1.18
C PHE A 92 1.24 5.12 -1.73
N PHE A 93 0.02 5.27 -2.25
CA PHE A 93 -0.47 6.54 -2.78
C PHE A 93 -0.62 7.59 -1.68
N MET A 94 -0.09 8.77 -1.95
CA MET A 94 -0.33 9.99 -1.17
C MET A 94 -0.88 11.04 -2.13
N CYS A 95 -2.02 11.65 -1.80
CA CYS A 95 -2.56 12.73 -2.63
C CYS A 95 -1.70 14.00 -2.50
N SER A 96 -1.82 14.92 -3.47
CA SER A 96 -1.02 16.15 -3.51
C SER A 96 -1.05 16.95 -2.21
N TYR A 97 -2.21 17.00 -1.54
CA TYR A 97 -2.34 17.65 -0.22
C TYR A 97 -1.37 17.05 0.81
N ILE A 98 -1.33 15.72 0.93
CA ILE A 98 -0.44 15.01 1.86
C ILE A 98 1.02 15.16 1.42
N GLU A 99 1.29 15.01 0.11
CA GLU A 99 2.65 15.16 -0.43
C GLU A 99 3.24 16.55 -0.21
N SER A 100 2.42 17.60 -0.12
CA SER A 100 2.88 18.96 0.18
C SER A 100 3.27 19.19 1.65
N LYS A 101 2.89 18.28 2.55
CA LYS A 101 3.03 18.44 4.00
C LYS A 101 4.00 17.43 4.63
N PHE A 102 4.11 16.25 4.02
CA PHE A 102 4.86 15.13 4.59
C PHE A 102 5.86 14.59 3.58
N VAL A 103 6.96 14.05 4.11
CA VAL A 103 7.96 13.36 3.30
C VAL A 103 7.33 12.11 2.69
N LYS A 104 7.52 11.93 1.37
CA LYS A 104 7.03 10.74 0.68
C LYS A 104 7.72 9.49 1.21
N PHE A 105 6.97 8.41 1.36
CA PHE A 105 7.56 7.11 1.62
C PHE A 105 8.52 6.71 0.50
N ASN A 106 9.65 6.13 0.87
CA ASN A 106 10.49 5.43 -0.08
C ASN A 106 10.29 3.92 0.08
N ILE A 107 10.01 3.24 -1.03
CA ILE A 107 9.83 1.78 -1.02
C ILE A 107 11.14 1.07 -0.62
N ASP A 108 12.29 1.70 -0.87
CA ASP A 108 13.59 1.15 -0.53
C ASP A 108 13.90 1.19 0.97
N ASP A 109 13.08 1.90 1.77
CA ASP A 109 13.17 1.89 3.23
C ASP A 109 12.54 0.62 3.82
N ILE A 110 11.74 -0.11 3.03
CA ILE A 110 11.09 -1.35 3.45
C ILE A 110 12.06 -2.51 3.24
N ILE A 111 12.62 -3.05 4.33
CA ILE A 111 13.71 -4.04 4.31
C ILE A 111 13.45 -5.22 3.35
N PRO A 112 12.30 -5.94 3.41
CA PRO A 112 12.05 -7.03 2.46
C PRO A 112 12.03 -6.59 0.99
N VAL A 113 11.55 -5.37 0.69
CA VAL A 113 11.57 -4.84 -0.68
C VAL A 113 13.00 -4.53 -1.13
N LYS A 114 13.80 -3.92 -0.24
CA LYS A 114 15.20 -3.59 -0.51
C LYS A 114 16.03 -4.85 -0.83
N LEU A 115 15.81 -5.93 -0.08
CA LEU A 115 16.56 -7.17 -0.19
C LEU A 115 16.11 -8.06 -1.36
N PHE A 116 14.80 -8.22 -1.57
CA PHE A 116 14.29 -9.29 -2.44
C PHE A 116 13.73 -8.82 -3.78
N PHE A 117 13.46 -7.52 -3.96
CA PHE A 117 12.91 -7.02 -5.22
C PHE A 117 13.92 -6.23 -6.04
N ASN A 118 14.01 -6.55 -7.32
CA ASN A 118 14.78 -5.76 -8.28
C ASN A 118 14.02 -4.48 -8.71
N ARG A 119 14.69 -3.62 -9.49
CA ARG A 119 14.11 -2.35 -9.95
C ARG A 119 12.79 -2.53 -10.73
N LYS A 120 12.67 -3.60 -11.52
CA LYS A 120 11.47 -3.87 -12.33
C LYS A 120 10.29 -4.31 -11.44
N GLN A 121 10.55 -5.20 -10.49
CA GLN A 121 9.58 -5.62 -9.47
C GLN A 121 9.11 -4.44 -8.60
N LYS A 122 10.03 -3.57 -8.16
CA LYS A 122 9.70 -2.32 -7.45
C LYS A 122 8.78 -1.41 -8.28
N ARG A 123 9.01 -1.33 -9.59
CA ARG A 123 8.13 -0.56 -10.50
C ARG A 123 6.75 -1.19 -10.63
N ILE A 124 6.66 -2.52 -10.68
CA ILE A 124 5.39 -3.25 -10.74
C ILE A 124 4.54 -2.96 -9.51
N ILE A 125 5.09 -3.11 -8.30
CA ILE A 125 4.34 -2.87 -7.05
C ILE A 125 3.94 -1.40 -6.86
N LYS A 126 4.65 -0.44 -7.46
CA LYS A 126 4.30 1.00 -7.41
C LYS A 126 3.21 1.40 -8.42
N LYS A 127 2.97 0.60 -9.45
CA LYS A 127 2.09 0.94 -10.59
C LYS A 127 0.89 0.01 -10.80
N SER A 128 0.69 -0.95 -9.90
CA SER A 128 -0.36 -1.98 -10.00
C SER A 128 -1.61 -1.63 -9.21
N TYR A 129 -2.04 -0.37 -9.28
CA TYR A 129 -3.27 0.09 -8.65
C TYR A 129 -4.46 -0.77 -9.03
N PHE A 130 -5.35 -1.03 -8.06
CA PHE A 130 -6.62 -1.73 -8.25
C PHE A 130 -6.50 -3.16 -8.81
N LYS A 131 -5.30 -3.74 -8.89
CA LYS A 131 -5.11 -5.16 -9.22
C LYS A 131 -5.21 -6.03 -7.97
N LYS A 132 -5.60 -7.29 -8.16
CA LYS A 132 -5.58 -8.28 -7.07
C LYS A 132 -4.15 -8.66 -6.73
N LYS A 133 -3.95 -9.08 -5.48
CA LYS A 133 -2.65 -9.53 -4.96
C LYS A 133 -2.08 -10.66 -5.83
N GLU A 134 -2.89 -11.65 -6.17
CA GLU A 134 -2.49 -12.84 -6.92
C GLU A 134 -1.97 -12.46 -8.30
N GLU A 135 -2.66 -11.57 -9.01
CA GLU A 135 -2.25 -11.05 -10.32
C GLU A 135 -0.89 -10.34 -10.25
N ILE A 136 -0.62 -9.60 -9.17
CA ILE A 136 0.65 -8.91 -8.97
C ILE A 136 1.75 -9.91 -8.67
N ILE A 137 1.52 -10.90 -7.80
CA ILE A 137 2.50 -11.94 -7.47
C ILE A 137 2.91 -12.70 -8.73
N GLU A 138 1.96 -13.13 -9.56
CA GLU A 138 2.24 -13.78 -10.84
C GLU A 138 3.08 -12.89 -11.77
N LEU A 139 2.84 -11.58 -11.78
CA LEU A 139 3.64 -10.64 -12.56
C LEU A 139 5.06 -10.46 -12.00
N LEU A 140 5.23 -10.46 -10.67
CA LEU A 140 6.54 -10.36 -10.02
C LEU A 140 7.41 -11.58 -10.30
N LEU A 141 6.82 -12.78 -10.33
CA LEU A 141 7.51 -14.04 -10.64
C LEU A 141 8.08 -14.07 -12.06
N LYS A 142 7.46 -13.36 -13.01
CA LYS A 142 7.95 -13.24 -14.41
C LYS A 142 9.22 -12.42 -14.56
N TYR A 143 9.62 -11.67 -13.54
CA TYR A 143 10.76 -10.76 -13.59
C TYR A 143 11.70 -10.96 -12.40
N LYS A 144 11.91 -12.23 -12.01
CA LYS A 144 12.88 -12.62 -10.98
C LYS A 144 14.31 -12.30 -11.43
#